data_AF-A0A1R1D528-F1
#
_entry.id   AF-A0A1R1D528-F1
#
_cell.length_a   1.000
_cell.length_b   1.000
_cell.length_c   1.000
_cell.angle_alpha   90.00
_cell.angle_beta   90.00
_cell.angle_gamma   90.00
#
_symmetry.space_group_name_H-M   'P 1'
#
loop_
_entity.id
_entity.type
_entity.pdbx_description
1 polymer ?
#
loop_
_entity_poly.entity_id
_entity_poly.type
_entity_poly.pdbx_seq_one_letter_code
_entity_poly.pdbx_strand_id
1 'polypeptide(L)'
;MMLKALSSDFLKIRGKGLWFLIFLGPIGLIAMQALNFGLRYDYLTQRYAGRLWETLLADIQIFVPISLFLGITLVASLIAHIEHSTNAWKLLLALPISKGTVFCSKLVLSILLLTLSCTVLATLIAVLGLSLRFPLETMPITAILQLSFLPFAASLPALALFLWLCTALKNQAIPITLGVLIAIGSVFTGLISGPLSKWLPLNWPMFGYIGPQQELFVGAGFAAFCIISLFGFLHFIRKDVS
;
A
#
# COMPACT_ATOMS: atom_id res chain seq x y z
N MET A 1 20.84 -16.02 7.37
CA MET A 1 21.24 -14.84 6.57
C MET A 1 20.09 -13.84 6.42
N MET A 2 18.93 -14.26 5.88
CA MET A 2 17.78 -13.37 5.64
C MET A 2 17.22 -12.67 6.89
N LEU A 3 17.06 -13.39 8.02
CA LEU A 3 16.61 -12.79 9.29
C LEU A 3 17.56 -11.70 9.82
N LYS A 4 18.88 -11.87 9.65
CA LYS A 4 19.87 -10.88 10.07
C LYS A 4 19.80 -9.62 9.19
N ALA A 5 19.63 -9.80 7.88
CA ALA A 5 19.41 -8.69 6.95
C ALA A 5 18.11 -7.92 7.29
N LEU A 6 17.02 -8.64 7.55
CA LEU A 6 15.75 -8.06 7.95
C LEU A 6 15.87 -7.28 9.27
N SER A 7 16.50 -7.87 10.30
CA SER A 7 16.73 -7.20 11.59
C SER A 7 17.58 -5.94 11.44
N SER A 8 18.61 -5.96 10.58
CA SER A 8 19.42 -4.79 10.26
C SER A 8 18.57 -3.70 9.62
N ASP A 9 17.72 -4.05 8.65
CA ASP A 9 16.86 -3.07 8.00
C ASP A 9 15.78 -2.50 8.95
N PHE A 10 15.24 -3.32 9.87
CA PHE A 10 14.37 -2.82 10.95
C PHE A 10 15.07 -1.80 11.85
N LEU A 11 16.33 -2.02 12.19
CA LEU A 11 17.12 -1.07 12.99
C LEU A 11 17.39 0.22 12.23
N LYS A 12 17.71 0.16 10.93
CA LYS A 12 17.93 1.36 10.09
C LYS A 12 16.70 2.26 9.99
N ILE A 13 15.51 1.66 10.06
CA ILE A 13 14.24 2.37 9.95
C ILE A 13 13.84 3.04 11.27
N ARG A 14 14.35 2.54 12.40
CA ARG A 14 14.08 3.09 13.73
C ARG A 14 14.62 4.52 13.83
N GLY A 15 13.73 5.51 13.82
CA GLY A 15 14.07 6.93 13.89
C GLY A 15 14.13 7.68 12.55
N LYS A 16 13.82 7.03 11.41
CA LYS A 16 13.80 7.67 10.08
C LYS A 16 12.40 8.14 9.63
N GLY A 17 11.45 8.25 10.55
CA GLY A 17 10.08 8.73 10.26
C GLY A 17 9.18 7.75 9.50
N LEU A 18 9.68 6.57 9.12
CA LEU A 18 8.90 5.60 8.34
C LEU A 18 7.71 5.03 9.13
N TRP A 19 7.85 4.86 10.44
CA TRP A 19 6.73 4.51 11.32
C TRP A 19 5.63 5.56 11.29
N PHE A 20 5.99 6.84 11.37
CA PHE A 20 5.03 7.95 11.26
C PHE A 20 4.27 7.90 9.94
N LEU A 21 4.97 7.64 8.82
CA LEU A 21 4.37 7.52 7.50
C LEU A 21 3.35 6.37 7.40
N ILE A 22 3.67 5.20 7.96
CA ILE A 22 2.78 4.02 7.95
C ILE A 22 1.45 4.30 8.64
N PHE A 23 1.49 5.07 9.73
CA PHE A 23 0.29 5.46 10.48
C PHE A 23 -0.42 6.65 9.82
N LEU A 24 0.31 7.55 9.17
CA LEU A 24 -0.24 8.76 8.57
C LEU A 24 -1.30 8.46 7.49
N GLY A 25 -1.08 7.46 6.65
CA GLY A 25 -2.03 7.04 5.61
C GLY A 25 -3.42 6.65 6.18
N PRO A 26 -3.52 5.61 7.03
CA PRO A 26 -4.78 5.17 7.60
C PRO A 26 -5.39 6.21 8.55
N ILE A 27 -4.58 6.92 9.35
CA ILE A 27 -5.09 7.99 10.22
C ILE A 27 -5.67 9.13 9.38
N GLY A 28 -4.99 9.57 8.32
CA GLY A 28 -5.46 10.64 7.44
C GLY A 28 -6.79 10.29 6.76
N LEU A 29 -6.92 9.06 6.26
CA LEU A 29 -8.17 8.57 5.68
C LEU A 29 -9.32 8.59 6.69
N ILE A 30 -9.08 8.09 7.90
CA ILE A 30 -10.11 7.96 8.92
C ILE A 30 -10.47 9.31 9.53
N ALA A 31 -9.50 10.21 9.72
CA ALA A 31 -9.76 11.57 10.14
C ALA A 31 -10.63 12.33 9.13
N MET A 32 -10.35 12.17 7.83
CA MET A 32 -11.20 12.75 6.78
C MET A 32 -12.64 12.23 6.85
N GLN A 33 -12.84 10.93 7.08
CA GLN A 33 -14.18 10.36 7.20
C GLN A 33 -14.87 10.71 8.51
N ALA A 34 -14.13 10.82 9.60
CA ALA A 34 -14.64 11.31 10.86
C ALA A 34 -15.17 12.75 10.73
N LEU A 35 -14.47 13.60 10.00
CA LEU A 35 -14.95 14.95 9.67
C LEU A 35 -16.17 14.93 8.75
N ASN A 36 -16.17 14.07 7.72
CA ASN A 36 -17.31 13.95 6.80
C ASN A 36 -18.60 13.53 7.53
N PHE A 37 -18.53 12.41 8.26
CA PHE A 37 -19.65 11.88 9.03
C PHE A 37 -19.99 12.74 10.24
N GLY A 38 -19.01 13.37 10.89
CA GLY A 38 -19.24 14.25 12.03
C GLY A 38 -19.98 15.53 11.64
N LEU A 39 -19.61 16.17 10.52
CA LEU A 39 -20.25 17.40 10.05
C LEU A 39 -21.62 17.16 9.42
N ARG A 40 -21.87 15.96 8.88
CA ARG A 40 -23.12 15.59 8.20
C ARG A 40 -23.91 14.52 8.95
N TYR A 41 -23.66 14.37 10.25
CA TYR A 41 -24.15 13.24 11.03
C TYR A 41 -25.67 13.09 10.96
N ASP A 42 -26.41 14.14 11.28
CA ASP A 42 -27.89 14.11 11.30
C ASP A 42 -28.48 13.79 9.92
N TYR A 43 -27.87 14.32 8.87
CA TYR A 43 -28.31 14.07 7.50
C TYR A 43 -28.02 12.64 7.05
N LEU A 44 -26.80 12.14 7.28
CA LEU A 44 -26.38 10.82 6.85
C LEU A 44 -27.08 9.71 7.65
N THR A 45 -27.27 9.91 8.95
CA THR A 45 -27.95 8.93 9.80
C THR A 45 -29.43 8.78 9.48
N GLN A 46 -30.11 9.87 9.13
CA GLN A 46 -31.50 9.81 8.67
C GLN A 46 -31.61 9.25 7.24
N ARG A 47 -30.73 9.68 6.33
CA ARG A 47 -30.78 9.29 4.91
C ARG A 47 -30.41 7.83 4.69
N TYR A 48 -29.49 7.28 5.48
CA TYR A 48 -28.97 5.92 5.36
C TYR A 48 -29.29 5.05 6.58
N ALA A 49 -30.42 5.35 7.25
CA ALA A 49 -30.90 4.55 8.37
C ALA A 49 -30.91 3.05 8.01
N GLY A 50 -30.18 2.25 8.79
CA GLY A 50 -30.03 0.80 8.56
C GLY A 50 -28.87 0.37 7.65
N ARG A 51 -28.18 1.30 6.95
CA ARG A 51 -27.02 1.02 6.06
C ARG A 51 -25.79 1.89 6.34
N LEU A 52 -25.64 2.33 7.59
CA LEU A 52 -24.57 3.23 8.02
C LEU A 52 -23.17 2.65 7.78
N TRP A 53 -22.97 1.37 8.11
CA TRP A 53 -21.70 0.68 7.88
C TRP A 53 -21.36 0.55 6.39
N GLU A 54 -22.35 0.19 5.56
CA GLU A 54 -22.13 0.09 4.10
C GLU A 54 -21.74 1.43 3.51
N THR A 55 -22.36 2.52 3.98
CA THR A 55 -22.06 3.87 3.50
C THR A 55 -20.66 4.31 3.93
N LEU A 56 -20.28 4.06 5.19
CA LEU A 56 -18.93 4.35 5.68
C LEU A 56 -17.86 3.59 4.87
N LEU A 57 -18.06 2.29 4.62
CA LEU A 57 -17.14 1.50 3.80
C LEU A 57 -17.11 1.99 2.35
N ALA A 58 -18.27 2.37 1.81
CA ALA A 58 -18.40 2.88 0.45
C ALA A 58 -17.70 4.23 0.23
N ASP A 59 -17.65 5.07 1.27
CA ASP A 59 -16.89 6.32 1.21
C ASP A 59 -15.39 6.06 1.37
N ILE A 60 -14.98 5.16 2.27
CA ILE A 60 -13.56 4.82 2.48
C ILE A 60 -12.96 4.18 1.23
N GLN A 61 -13.67 3.25 0.58
CA GLN A 61 -13.14 2.46 -0.54
C GLN A 61 -12.62 3.30 -1.72
N ILE A 62 -13.19 4.48 -1.94
CA ILE A 62 -12.80 5.36 -3.05
C ILE A 62 -11.39 5.91 -2.82
N PHE A 63 -10.99 6.09 -1.56
CA PHE A 63 -9.70 6.67 -1.18
C PHE A 63 -8.64 5.61 -0.82
N VAL A 64 -9.01 4.33 -0.69
CA VAL A 64 -8.05 3.26 -0.40
C VAL A 64 -6.98 3.12 -1.48
N PRO A 65 -7.29 3.07 -2.80
CA PRO A 65 -6.27 2.92 -3.85
C PRO A 65 -5.22 4.04 -3.83
N ILE A 66 -5.64 5.31 -3.76
CA ILE A 66 -4.71 6.45 -3.72
C ILE A 66 -3.81 6.40 -2.49
N SER A 67 -4.37 6.08 -1.32
CA SER A 67 -3.60 5.93 -0.08
C SER A 67 -2.58 4.80 -0.18
N LEU A 68 -2.96 3.64 -0.75
CA LEU A 68 -2.06 2.52 -0.97
C LEU A 68 -0.92 2.84 -1.94
N PHE A 69 -1.22 3.44 -3.11
CA PHE A 69 -0.17 3.80 -4.07
C PHE A 69 0.79 4.86 -3.54
N LEU A 70 0.29 5.86 -2.81
CA LEU A 70 1.16 6.82 -2.10
C LEU A 70 2.00 6.13 -1.03
N GLY A 71 1.38 5.29 -0.20
CA GLY A 71 2.06 4.53 0.85
C GLY A 71 3.19 3.66 0.27
N ILE A 72 2.90 2.91 -0.79
CA ILE A 72 3.88 2.09 -1.53
C ILE A 72 5.03 2.95 -2.04
N THR A 73 4.73 4.06 -2.72
CA THR A 73 5.73 4.95 -3.31
C THR A 73 6.66 5.53 -2.25
N LEU A 74 6.07 6.03 -1.16
CA LEU A 74 6.81 6.68 -0.08
C LEU A 74 7.64 5.67 0.72
N VAL A 75 7.12 4.47 1.00
CA VAL A 75 7.88 3.38 1.64
C VAL A 75 9.05 2.96 0.75
N ALA A 76 8.81 2.71 -0.54
CA ALA A 76 9.87 2.34 -1.49
C ALA A 76 10.94 3.42 -1.61
N SER A 77 10.52 4.69 -1.68
CA SER A 77 11.41 5.86 -1.74
C SER A 77 12.26 6.00 -0.49
N LEU A 78 11.66 5.93 0.71
CA LEU A 78 12.39 6.06 1.97
C LEU A 78 13.39 4.91 2.16
N ILE A 79 13.02 3.68 1.81
CA ILE A 79 13.93 2.52 1.86
C ILE A 79 15.13 2.77 0.93
N ALA A 80 14.89 3.23 -0.30
CA ALA A 80 15.98 3.57 -1.22
C ALA A 80 16.84 4.73 -0.70
N HIS A 81 16.23 5.77 -0.13
CA HIS A 81 16.93 6.90 0.45
C HIS A 81 17.85 6.49 1.62
N ILE A 82 17.37 5.62 2.51
CA ILE A 82 18.17 5.06 3.60
C ILE A 82 19.38 4.32 3.04
N GLU A 83 19.22 3.53 1.98
CA GLU A 83 20.33 2.77 1.38
C GLU A 83 21.36 3.66 0.68
N HIS A 84 20.92 4.70 -0.04
CA HIS A 84 21.82 5.66 -0.67
C HIS A 84 22.57 6.52 0.36
N SER A 85 21.87 7.00 1.41
CA SER A 85 22.48 7.86 2.44
C SER A 85 23.46 7.12 3.37
N THR A 86 23.24 5.83 3.61
CA THR A 86 24.12 5.03 4.48
C THR A 86 25.33 4.43 3.75
N ASN A 87 25.52 4.73 2.45
CA ASN A 87 26.49 4.01 1.59
C ASN A 87 26.41 2.49 1.78
N ALA A 88 25.22 1.97 2.09
CA ALA A 88 25.04 0.57 2.46
C ALA A 88 25.49 -0.37 1.34
N TRP A 89 25.44 0.09 0.08
CA TRP A 89 26.02 -0.55 -1.09
C TRP A 89 27.50 -0.93 -0.92
N LYS A 90 28.32 -0.05 -0.35
CA LYS A 90 29.75 -0.29 -0.11
C LYS A 90 29.97 -1.25 1.06
N LEU A 91 29.14 -1.16 2.10
CA LEU A 91 29.21 -2.07 3.25
C LEU A 91 28.73 -3.49 2.89
N LEU A 92 27.77 -3.60 1.98
CA LEU A 92 27.25 -4.87 1.46
C LEU A 92 28.30 -5.64 0.64
N LEU A 93 29.24 -4.95 -0.01
CA LEU A 93 30.38 -5.59 -0.70
C LEU A 93 31.38 -6.21 0.28
N ALA A 94 31.41 -5.76 1.54
CA ALA A 94 32.30 -6.30 2.58
C ALA A 94 31.67 -7.46 3.37
N LEU A 95 30.36 -7.68 3.25
CA LEU A 95 29.62 -8.73 3.95
C LEU A 95 29.37 -9.93 3.03
N PRO A 96 29.44 -11.19 3.53
CA PRO A 96 29.17 -12.39 2.74
C PRO A 96 27.65 -12.60 2.55
N ILE A 97 26.95 -11.58 2.06
CA ILE A 97 25.49 -11.58 1.85
C ILE A 97 25.25 -11.39 0.35
N SER A 98 24.45 -12.29 -0.24
CA SER A 98 24.10 -12.17 -1.66
C SER A 98 23.26 -10.91 -1.91
N LYS A 99 23.51 -10.22 -3.04
CA LYS A 99 22.70 -9.08 -3.49
C LYS A 99 21.21 -9.43 -3.56
N GLY A 100 20.88 -10.65 -3.99
CA GLY A 100 19.51 -11.14 -4.03
C GLY A 100 18.83 -11.18 -2.65
N THR A 101 19.54 -11.63 -1.61
CA THR A 101 19.01 -11.65 -0.23
C THR A 101 18.69 -10.24 0.28
N VAL A 102 19.49 -9.24 -0.11
CA VAL A 102 19.25 -7.84 0.25
C VAL A 102 17.94 -7.34 -0.37
N PHE A 103 17.75 -7.54 -1.67
CA PHE A 103 16.51 -7.14 -2.36
C PHE A 103 15.28 -7.85 -1.77
N CYS A 104 15.36 -9.17 -1.55
CA CYS A 104 14.28 -9.93 -0.93
C CYS A 104 13.95 -9.44 0.48
N SER A 105 14.96 -9.09 1.30
CA SER A 105 14.72 -8.57 2.65
C SER A 105 13.94 -7.25 2.63
N LYS A 106 14.20 -6.39 1.64
CA LYS A 106 13.51 -5.10 1.47
C LYS A 106 12.08 -5.26 0.95
N LEU A 107 11.87 -6.20 0.04
CA LEU A 107 10.52 -6.57 -0.38
C LEU A 107 9.69 -7.07 0.80
N VAL A 108 10.21 -8.04 1.56
CA VAL A 108 9.52 -8.59 2.75
C VAL A 108 9.24 -7.51 3.78
N LEU A 109 10.21 -6.64 4.05
CA LEU A 109 10.03 -5.54 4.97
C LEU A 109 8.95 -4.55 4.49
N SER A 110 8.93 -4.20 3.21
CA SER A 110 7.90 -3.32 2.64
C SER A 110 6.51 -3.94 2.76
N ILE A 111 6.38 -5.24 2.50
CA ILE A 111 5.14 -5.99 2.66
C ILE A 111 4.70 -5.98 4.13
N LEU A 112 5.59 -6.23 5.08
CA LEU A 112 5.27 -6.21 6.51
C LEU A 112 4.76 -4.84 6.98
N LEU A 113 5.41 -3.76 6.55
CA LEU A 113 5.04 -2.39 6.93
C LEU A 113 3.67 -1.99 6.37
N LEU A 114 3.40 -2.34 5.11
CA LEU A 114 2.10 -2.06 4.50
C LEU A 114 1.00 -2.96 5.05
N THR A 115 1.30 -4.22 5.37
CA THR A 115 0.37 -5.11 6.07
C THR A 115 -0.01 -4.53 7.42
N LEU A 116 0.97 -3.99 8.17
CA LEU A 116 0.69 -3.28 9.42
C LEU A 116 -0.19 -2.05 9.17
N SER A 117 0.09 -1.25 8.14
CA SER A 117 -0.78 -0.11 7.77
C SER A 117 -2.23 -0.54 7.51
N CYS A 118 -2.43 -1.68 6.82
CA CYS A 118 -3.76 -2.24 6.55
C CYS A 118 -4.44 -2.74 7.83
N THR A 119 -3.71 -3.35 8.76
CA THR A 119 -4.26 -3.73 10.07
C THR A 119 -4.71 -2.49 10.86
N VAL A 120 -3.91 -1.42 10.84
CA VAL A 120 -4.26 -0.15 11.47
C VAL A 120 -5.51 0.44 10.83
N LEU A 121 -5.59 0.45 9.49
CA LEU A 121 -6.78 0.90 8.78
C LEU A 121 -8.03 0.14 9.26
N ALA A 122 -7.99 -1.19 9.25
CA ALA A 122 -9.12 -2.02 9.70
C ALA A 122 -9.55 -1.69 11.14
N THR A 123 -8.58 -1.54 12.05
CA THR A 123 -8.89 -1.16 13.45
C THR A 123 -9.50 0.23 13.57
N LEU A 124 -8.99 1.21 12.81
CA LEU A 124 -9.48 2.57 12.86
C LEU A 124 -10.88 2.71 12.24
N ILE A 125 -11.21 1.91 11.21
CA ILE A 125 -12.58 1.84 10.66
C ILE A 125 -13.55 1.35 11.73
N ALA A 126 -13.19 0.27 12.44
CA ALA A 126 -13.99 -0.27 13.52
C ALA A 126 -14.19 0.77 14.65
N VAL A 127 -13.11 1.41 15.10
CA VAL A 127 -13.15 2.45 16.13
C VAL A 127 -14.01 3.63 15.70
N LEU A 128 -13.90 4.08 14.44
CA LEU A 128 -14.69 5.18 13.92
C LEU A 128 -16.19 4.84 13.93
N GLY A 129 -16.59 3.69 13.38
CA GLY A 129 -18.00 3.29 13.36
C GLY A 129 -18.60 3.15 14.76
N LEU A 130 -17.83 2.63 15.72
CA LEU A 130 -18.22 2.56 17.13
C LEU A 130 -18.36 3.95 17.76
N SER A 131 -17.43 4.87 17.48
CA SER A 131 -17.49 6.25 17.98
C SER A 131 -18.70 7.03 17.45
N LEU A 132 -19.15 6.70 16.24
CA LEU A 132 -20.36 7.24 15.59
C LEU A 132 -21.65 6.50 16.03
N ARG A 133 -21.57 5.63 17.05
CA ARG A 133 -22.70 4.88 17.61
C ARG A 133 -23.43 4.00 16.58
N PHE A 134 -22.72 3.48 15.58
CA PHE A 134 -23.32 2.54 14.65
C PHE A 134 -23.65 1.22 15.37
N PRO A 135 -24.72 0.51 14.98
CA PRO A 135 -25.12 -0.72 15.64
C PRO A 135 -24.01 -1.78 15.55
N LEU A 136 -23.62 -2.38 16.68
CA LEU A 136 -22.62 -3.47 16.69
C LEU A 136 -23.14 -4.71 15.94
N GLU A 137 -24.43 -4.99 16.03
CA GLU A 137 -25.04 -6.19 15.44
C GLU A 137 -24.91 -6.22 13.92
N THR A 138 -24.83 -5.05 13.27
CA THR A 138 -24.70 -4.93 11.82
C THR A 138 -23.27 -4.66 11.38
N MET A 139 -22.28 -4.76 12.28
CA MET A 139 -20.88 -4.50 11.96
C MET A 139 -20.34 -5.53 10.97
N PRO A 140 -19.98 -5.13 9.73
CA PRO A 140 -19.55 -6.07 8.70
C PRO A 140 -18.04 -6.32 8.81
N ILE A 141 -17.63 -7.13 9.79
CA ILE A 141 -16.21 -7.44 10.07
C ILE A 141 -15.50 -8.00 8.82
N THR A 142 -16.17 -8.87 8.08
CA THR A 142 -15.64 -9.44 6.83
C THR A 142 -15.38 -8.37 5.78
N ALA A 143 -16.31 -7.43 5.59
CA ALA A 143 -16.15 -6.34 4.62
C ALA A 143 -15.04 -5.36 5.04
N ILE A 144 -14.89 -5.06 6.34
CA ILE A 144 -13.80 -4.22 6.87
C ILE A 144 -12.42 -4.86 6.56
N LEU A 145 -12.29 -6.17 6.79
CA LEU A 145 -11.06 -6.91 6.48
C LEU A 145 -10.81 -6.97 4.97
N GLN A 146 -11.84 -7.29 4.18
CA GLN A 146 -11.74 -7.33 2.72
C GLN A 146 -11.31 -5.97 2.14
N LEU A 147 -11.91 -4.88 2.61
CA LEU A 147 -11.57 -3.51 2.19
C LEU A 147 -10.11 -3.15 2.53
N SER A 148 -9.58 -3.69 3.62
CA SER A 148 -8.21 -3.38 4.06
C SER A 148 -7.16 -4.24 3.36
N PHE A 149 -7.44 -5.53 3.11
CA PHE A 149 -6.44 -6.49 2.63
C PHE A 149 -6.54 -6.86 1.15
N LEU A 150 -7.74 -6.90 0.54
CA LEU A 150 -7.86 -7.25 -0.88
C LEU A 150 -7.25 -6.19 -1.81
N PRO A 151 -7.50 -4.88 -1.60
CA PRO A 151 -6.83 -3.84 -2.39
C PRO A 151 -5.30 -3.87 -2.21
N PHE A 152 -4.83 -4.20 -1.00
CA PHE A 152 -3.41 -4.36 -0.73
C PHE A 152 -2.82 -5.53 -1.55
N ALA A 153 -3.44 -6.71 -1.52
CA ALA A 153 -2.99 -7.86 -2.30
C ALA A 153 -2.95 -7.55 -3.82
N ALA A 154 -3.97 -6.86 -4.33
CA ALA A 154 -4.03 -6.44 -5.73
C ALA A 154 -3.00 -5.34 -6.11
N SER A 155 -2.49 -4.58 -5.14
CA SER A 155 -1.46 -3.54 -5.35
C SER A 155 0.00 -4.03 -5.21
N LEU A 156 0.21 -5.31 -4.86
CA LEU A 156 1.55 -5.91 -4.76
C LEU A 156 2.43 -5.70 -6.02
N PRO A 157 1.92 -5.79 -7.27
CA PRO A 157 2.71 -5.46 -8.47
C PRO A 157 3.36 -4.08 -8.42
N ALA A 158 2.60 -3.08 -7.96
CA ALA A 158 3.08 -1.72 -7.85
C ALA A 158 4.18 -1.61 -6.80
N LEU A 159 4.06 -2.34 -5.68
CA LEU A 159 5.11 -2.42 -4.66
C LEU A 159 6.42 -2.93 -5.25
N ALA A 160 6.39 -4.07 -5.96
CA ALA A 160 7.58 -4.61 -6.59
C ALA A 160 8.18 -3.63 -7.62
N LEU A 161 7.32 -3.00 -8.43
CA LEU A 161 7.73 -2.05 -9.46
C LEU A 161 8.39 -0.81 -8.85
N PHE A 162 7.78 -0.17 -7.86
CA PHE A 162 8.33 1.02 -7.22
C PHE A 162 9.60 0.72 -6.44
N LEU A 163 9.66 -0.41 -5.74
CA LEU A 163 10.87 -0.81 -5.02
C LEU A 163 12.03 -1.06 -6.00
N TRP A 164 11.75 -1.69 -7.15
CA TRP A 164 12.74 -1.84 -8.21
C TRP A 164 13.15 -0.49 -8.82
N LEU A 165 12.21 0.38 -9.19
CA LEU A 165 12.55 1.68 -9.79
C LEU A 165 13.36 2.58 -8.83
N CYS A 166 12.96 2.66 -7.56
CA CYS A 166 13.66 3.45 -6.55
C CYS A 166 15.09 2.97 -6.27
N THR A 167 15.36 1.67 -6.45
CA THR A 167 16.71 1.09 -6.27
C THR A 167 17.52 1.06 -7.57
N ALA A 168 16.87 1.00 -8.73
CA ALA A 168 17.51 0.98 -10.03
C ALA A 168 17.98 2.38 -10.46
N LEU A 169 17.18 3.41 -10.20
CA LEU A 169 17.45 4.78 -10.64
C LEU A 169 18.30 5.55 -9.62
N LYS A 170 19.33 6.25 -10.12
CA LYS A 170 20.15 7.16 -9.28
C LYS A 170 19.36 8.39 -8.84
N ASN A 171 18.44 8.87 -9.69
CA ASN A 171 17.57 10.01 -9.39
C ASN A 171 16.24 9.52 -8.80
N GLN A 172 16.08 9.68 -7.48
CA GLN A 172 14.88 9.27 -6.75
C GLN A 172 13.65 10.14 -7.04
N ALA A 173 13.82 11.35 -7.59
CA ALA A 173 12.68 12.21 -7.90
C ALA A 173 11.76 11.61 -8.98
N ILE A 174 12.32 10.85 -9.92
CA ILE A 174 11.57 10.21 -11.01
C ILE A 174 10.54 9.18 -10.48
N PRO A 175 10.95 8.13 -9.73
CA PRO A 175 9.99 7.15 -9.23
C PRO A 175 9.01 7.76 -8.22
N ILE A 176 9.41 8.76 -7.44
CA ILE A 176 8.49 9.47 -6.53
C ILE A 176 7.40 10.20 -7.33
N THR A 177 7.80 10.96 -8.36
CA THR A 177 6.85 11.72 -9.20
C THR A 177 5.90 10.77 -9.92
N LEU A 178 6.43 9.69 -10.48
CA LEU A 178 5.63 8.65 -11.13
C LEU A 178 4.64 8.02 -10.15
N GLY A 179 5.05 7.73 -8.92
CA GLY A 179 4.16 7.18 -7.90
C GLY A 179 3.05 8.13 -7.45
N VAL A 180 3.35 9.42 -7.34
CA VAL A 180 2.32 10.43 -7.06
C VAL A 180 1.33 10.53 -8.24
N LEU A 181 1.81 10.55 -9.48
CA LEU A 181 0.95 10.57 -10.67
C LEU A 181 0.06 9.33 -10.76
N ILE A 182 0.62 8.15 -10.48
CA ILE A 182 -0.15 6.90 -10.44
C ILE A 182 -1.19 6.96 -9.33
N ALA A 183 -0.84 7.43 -8.13
CA ALA A 183 -1.78 7.49 -7.03
C ALA A 183 -2.94 8.46 -7.29
N ILE A 184 -2.66 9.65 -7.82
CA ILE A 184 -3.70 10.60 -8.25
C ILE A 184 -4.53 9.99 -9.38
N GLY A 185 -3.85 9.39 -10.37
CA GLY A 185 -4.47 8.71 -11.50
C GLY A 185 -5.46 7.64 -11.06
N SER A 186 -5.16 6.89 -9.99
CA SER A 186 -6.02 5.80 -9.50
C SER A 186 -7.44 6.23 -9.14
N VAL A 187 -7.61 7.47 -8.66
CA VAL A 187 -8.93 8.04 -8.35
C VAL A 187 -9.70 8.33 -9.63
N PHE A 188 -9.02 8.91 -10.62
CA PHE A 188 -9.64 9.29 -11.89
C PHE A 188 -9.90 8.09 -12.80
N THR A 189 -8.99 7.11 -12.82
CA THR A 189 -9.16 5.90 -13.63
C THR A 189 -10.24 4.97 -13.10
N GLY A 190 -10.54 5.04 -11.79
CA GLY A 190 -11.72 4.41 -11.20
C GLY A 190 -13.05 4.99 -11.70
N LEU A 191 -13.06 6.23 -12.21
CA LEU A 191 -14.23 6.90 -12.80
C LEU A 191 -14.41 6.60 -14.29
N ILE A 192 -13.41 5.99 -14.94
CA ILE A 192 -13.48 5.65 -16.36
C ILE A 192 -14.37 4.42 -16.55
N SER A 193 -15.53 4.61 -17.17
CA SER A 193 -16.44 3.54 -17.57
C SER A 193 -15.98 2.87 -18.88
N GLY A 194 -15.68 1.57 -18.85
CA GLY A 194 -15.39 0.79 -20.06
C GLY A 194 -14.51 -0.44 -19.82
N PRO A 195 -14.32 -1.31 -20.84
CA PRO A 195 -13.49 -2.51 -20.73
C PRO A 195 -12.02 -2.18 -20.45
N LEU A 196 -11.53 -1.03 -20.92
CA LEU A 196 -10.16 -0.54 -20.72
C LEU A 196 -9.80 -0.38 -19.25
N SER A 197 -10.77 -0.06 -18.40
CA SER A 197 -10.60 0.08 -16.95
C SER A 197 -10.13 -1.23 -16.29
N LYS A 198 -10.58 -2.39 -16.79
CA LYS A 198 -10.23 -3.71 -16.23
C LYS A 198 -8.79 -4.15 -16.54
N TRP A 199 -8.25 -3.69 -17.68
CA TRP A 199 -6.91 -4.06 -18.14
C TRP A 199 -5.81 -3.26 -17.44
N LEU A 200 -6.13 -2.12 -16.83
CA LEU A 200 -5.17 -1.27 -16.15
C LEU A 200 -4.88 -1.81 -14.74
N PRO A 201 -3.62 -2.22 -14.44
CA PRO A 201 -3.24 -2.66 -13.09
C PRO A 201 -3.49 -1.63 -12.00
N LEU A 202 -3.59 -0.36 -12.41
CA LEU A 202 -3.94 0.77 -11.55
C LEU A 202 -5.32 0.63 -10.89
N ASN A 203 -6.28 0.01 -11.58
CA ASN A 203 -7.65 -0.15 -11.09
C ASN A 203 -7.84 -1.48 -10.34
N TRP A 204 -6.86 -2.39 -10.37
CA TRP A 204 -6.97 -3.69 -9.71
C TRP A 204 -7.19 -3.61 -8.20
N PRO A 205 -6.63 -2.64 -7.44
CA PRO A 205 -6.97 -2.48 -6.02
C PRO A 205 -8.45 -2.19 -5.79
N MET A 206 -9.09 -1.43 -6.68
CA MET A 206 -10.52 -1.15 -6.62
C MET A 206 -11.35 -2.38 -7.03
N PHE A 207 -10.98 -3.05 -8.11
CA PHE A 207 -11.68 -4.27 -8.58
C PHE A 207 -11.45 -5.49 -7.68
N GLY A 208 -10.36 -5.53 -6.92
CA GLY A 208 -10.11 -6.57 -5.91
C GLY A 208 -11.13 -6.54 -4.78
N TYR A 209 -11.80 -5.40 -4.54
CA TYR A 209 -12.85 -5.27 -3.52
C TYR A 209 -14.27 -5.24 -4.13
N ILE A 210 -14.51 -4.54 -5.25
CA ILE A 210 -15.88 -4.31 -5.77
C ILE A 210 -16.12 -5.00 -7.13
N GLY A 211 -15.07 -5.53 -7.76
CA GLY A 211 -15.15 -6.03 -9.13
C GLY A 211 -15.91 -7.35 -9.27
N PRO A 212 -16.62 -7.58 -10.40
CA PRO A 212 -17.10 -8.91 -10.74
C PRO A 212 -15.86 -9.80 -10.93
N GLN A 213 -15.73 -10.87 -10.13
CA GLN A 213 -14.58 -11.79 -10.09
C GLN A 213 -13.32 -11.22 -9.39
N GLN A 214 -13.47 -10.80 -8.12
CA GLN A 214 -12.38 -10.32 -7.24
C GLN A 214 -11.12 -11.22 -7.29
N GLU A 215 -11.31 -12.55 -7.25
CA GLU A 215 -10.24 -13.54 -7.23
C GLU A 215 -9.31 -13.46 -8.44
N LEU A 216 -9.86 -13.14 -9.62
CA LEU A 216 -9.07 -13.03 -10.86
C LEU A 216 -8.15 -11.81 -10.81
N PHE A 217 -8.63 -10.68 -10.32
CA PHE A 217 -7.81 -9.46 -10.21
C PHE A 217 -6.72 -9.60 -9.15
N VAL A 218 -7.05 -10.23 -8.00
CA VAL A 218 -6.07 -10.52 -6.97
C VAL A 218 -5.04 -11.55 -7.47
N GLY A 219 -5.48 -12.60 -8.17
CA GLY A 219 -4.61 -13.61 -8.77
C GLY A 219 -3.69 -13.05 -9.86
N ALA A 220 -4.24 -12.22 -10.76
CA ALA A 220 -3.45 -11.51 -11.77
C ALA A 220 -2.46 -10.53 -11.13
N GLY A 221 -2.87 -9.84 -10.06
CA GLY A 221 -1.99 -9.03 -9.22
C GLY A 221 -0.84 -9.85 -8.65
N PHE A 222 -1.11 -11.00 -8.06
CA PHE A 222 -0.06 -11.86 -7.52
C PHE A 222 0.90 -12.38 -8.61
N ALA A 223 0.38 -12.79 -9.77
CA ALA A 223 1.19 -13.23 -10.90
C ALA A 223 2.11 -12.10 -11.42
N ALA A 224 1.57 -10.89 -11.60
CA ALA A 224 2.35 -9.73 -12.01
C ALA A 224 3.40 -9.35 -10.96
N PHE A 225 3.07 -9.43 -9.67
CA PHE A 225 4.01 -9.24 -8.58
C PHE A 225 5.20 -10.20 -8.65
N CYS A 226 4.94 -11.50 -8.88
CA CYS A 226 5.98 -12.51 -9.02
C CYS A 226 6.91 -12.22 -10.21
N ILE A 227 6.34 -11.85 -11.36
CA ILE A 227 7.11 -11.53 -12.58
C ILE A 227 7.99 -10.29 -12.35
N ILE A 228 7.43 -9.20 -11.82
CA ILE A 228 8.15 -7.95 -11.58
C ILE A 228 9.22 -8.14 -10.50
N SER A 229 8.92 -8.89 -9.45
CA SER A 229 9.89 -9.19 -8.39
C SER A 229 11.05 -10.03 -8.90
N LEU A 230 10.79 -11.03 -9.75
CA LEU A 230 11.82 -11.84 -10.39
C LEU A 230 12.70 -10.99 -11.31
N PHE A 231 12.09 -10.12 -12.12
CA PHE A 231 12.82 -9.19 -12.98
C PHE A 231 13.70 -8.24 -12.16
N GLY A 232 13.14 -7.63 -11.11
CA GLY A 232 13.87 -6.76 -10.21
C GLY A 232 15.04 -7.46 -9.54
N PHE A 233 14.84 -8.69 -9.07
CA PHE A 233 15.88 -9.54 -8.49
C PHE A 233 17.01 -9.85 -9.47
N LEU A 234 16.70 -10.28 -10.69
CA LEU A 234 17.69 -10.62 -11.71
C LEU A 234 18.50 -9.40 -12.14
N HIS A 235 17.83 -8.26 -12.36
CA HIS A 235 18.49 -7.00 -12.69
C HIS A 235 19.43 -6.55 -11.56
N PHE A 236 19.00 -6.70 -10.31
CA PHE A 236 19.77 -6.30 -9.14
C PHE A 236 21.04 -7.12 -8.94
N ILE A 237 20.99 -8.43 -9.22
CA ILE A 237 22.17 -9.30 -9.14
C ILE A 237 23.22 -8.90 -10.19
N ARG A 238 22.77 -8.60 -11.41
CA ARG A 238 23.63 -8.23 -12.55
C ARG A 238 24.18 -6.81 -12.47
N LYS A 239 23.59 -5.93 -11.66
CA LYS A 239 24.05 -4.54 -11.54
C LYS A 239 25.38 -4.50 -10.78
N ASP A 240 26.42 -4.04 -11.46
CA ASP A 240 27.72 -3.76 -10.85
C ASP A 240 27.62 -2.53 -9.94
N VAL A 241 28.25 -2.65 -8.77
CA VAL A 241 28.28 -1.60 -7.76
C VAL A 241 29.42 -0.66 -8.15
N SER A 242 29.13 0.33 -8.99
CA SER A 242 30.04 1.44 -9.29
C SER A 242 29.81 2.60 -8.32
#